data_AF-A0A534RWA0-F1
#
_entry.id   AF-A0A534RWA0-F1
#
_cell.length_a   1.000
_cell.length_b   1.000
_cell.length_c   1.000
_cell.angle_alpha   90.00
_cell.angle_beta   90.00
_cell.angle_gamma   90.00
#
_symmetry.space_group_name_H-M   'P 1'
#
loop_
_entity.id
_entity.type
_entity.pdbx_description
1 polymer ?
#
loop_
_entity_poly.entity_id
_entity_poly.type
_entity_poly.pdbx_seq_one_letter_code
_entity_poly.pdbx_strand_id
1 'polypeptide(L)'
;MSTRRPTLEDYRTVVPAGTVDFLRRLSERVRGRRVLNVSVSREVGGVAEILDGLVPLLEEVGVESAWETLDGDGSAAPLAARLHHALQGGEERLPEEVLEQFLAFTRARAATLELAADMVLTHDALPAGLVEARPQEGAWVWRCHLDVSHPQRRAWTFLRQYVVKYEAAAFSLPAFAQRLPIPQFMIYPAIDPLSDKNRELPARAVDGICERLGVPRDKPILLQVGRFDRFKDPLGVIEAYRLVKRQHDCRLVLVGGAESDDPEGVELSAEVREAA
;
A
#
# COMPACT_ATOMS: atom_id res chain seq x y z
N MET A 1 -0.75 13.42 19.19
CA MET A 1 0.24 14.51 19.02
C MET A 1 0.01 15.09 17.63
N SER A 2 -0.23 16.39 17.51
CA SER A 2 -0.42 17.03 16.21
C SER A 2 0.90 16.95 15.44
N THR A 3 1.00 16.03 14.49
CA THR A 3 2.11 15.92 13.56
C THR A 3 2.09 17.16 12.68
N ARG A 4 3.23 17.87 12.62
CA ARG A 4 3.41 19.01 11.71
C ARG A 4 3.15 18.50 10.28
N ARG A 5 2.26 19.16 9.54
CA ARG A 5 2.00 18.82 8.14
C ARG A 5 3.29 19.02 7.33
N PRO A 6 3.68 18.04 6.48
CA PRO A 6 4.88 18.17 5.65
C PRO A 6 4.66 19.26 4.60
N THR A 7 5.74 19.94 4.23
CA THR A 7 5.77 20.92 3.14
C THR A 7 6.82 20.53 2.13
N LEU A 8 6.69 20.94 0.87
CA LEU A 8 7.74 20.66 -0.14
C LEU A 8 9.11 21.20 0.26
N GLU A 9 9.15 22.27 1.07
CA GLU A 9 10.41 22.87 1.53
C GLU A 9 11.19 21.94 2.47
N ASP A 10 10.50 21.13 3.27
CA ASP A 10 11.14 20.17 4.19
C ASP A 10 12.02 19.15 3.42
N TYR A 11 11.71 18.91 2.14
CA TYR A 11 12.43 17.98 1.27
C TYR A 11 13.61 18.61 0.52
N ARG A 12 13.80 19.94 0.55
CA ARG A 12 14.80 20.64 -0.29
C ARG A 12 16.22 20.12 -0.11
N THR A 13 16.56 19.64 1.09
CA THR A 13 17.90 19.11 1.39
C THR A 13 18.08 17.64 1.02
N VAL A 14 16.99 16.93 0.70
CA VAL A 14 17.00 15.48 0.41
C VAL A 14 16.87 15.21 -1.09
N VAL A 15 16.14 16.05 -1.82
CA VAL A 15 15.92 15.89 -3.27
C VAL A 15 16.99 16.59 -4.11
N PRO A 16 17.19 16.21 -5.39
CA PRO A 16 18.07 16.94 -6.29
C PRO A 16 17.73 18.42 -6.39
N ALA A 17 18.76 19.26 -6.53
CA ALA A 17 18.60 20.71 -6.63
C ALA A 17 17.60 21.10 -7.73
N GLY A 18 16.69 22.02 -7.42
CA GLY A 18 15.64 22.50 -8.32
C GLY A 18 14.38 21.62 -8.40
N THR A 19 14.36 20.43 -7.80
CA THR A 19 13.16 19.57 -7.79
C THR A 19 11.96 20.25 -7.12
N VAL A 20 12.16 20.88 -5.96
CA VAL A 20 11.09 21.61 -5.26
C VAL A 20 10.52 22.74 -6.11
N ASP A 21 11.40 23.54 -6.72
CA ASP A 21 10.98 24.69 -7.54
C ASP A 21 10.29 24.23 -8.84
N PHE A 22 10.72 23.09 -9.40
CA PHE A 22 10.07 22.45 -10.53
C PHE A 22 8.65 21.97 -10.16
N LEU A 23 8.49 21.28 -9.03
CA LEU A 23 7.18 20.81 -8.55
C LEU A 23 6.21 21.97 -8.31
N ARG A 24 6.69 23.07 -7.70
CA ARG A 24 5.87 24.29 -7.51
C ARG A 24 5.42 24.91 -8.82
N ARG A 25 6.27 24.91 -9.86
CA ARG A 25 5.86 25.39 -11.20
C ARG A 25 4.88 24.44 -11.87
N LEU A 26 5.07 23.13 -11.69
CA LEU A 26 4.18 22.13 -12.26
C LEU A 26 2.79 22.17 -11.62
N SER A 27 2.73 22.41 -10.30
CA SER A 27 1.47 22.46 -9.56
C SER A 27 0.56 23.62 -9.98
N GLU A 28 1.10 24.70 -10.56
CA GLU A 28 0.28 25.78 -11.13
C GLU A 28 -0.70 25.28 -12.19
N ARG A 29 -0.38 24.19 -12.90
CA ARG A 29 -1.27 23.62 -13.92
C ARG A 29 -2.49 22.89 -13.35
N VAL A 30 -2.44 22.53 -12.07
CA VAL A 30 -3.46 21.76 -11.35
C VAL A 30 -3.97 22.49 -10.11
N ARG A 31 -3.58 23.75 -9.92
CA ARG A 31 -4.06 24.58 -8.81
C ARG A 31 -5.57 24.73 -8.87
N GLY A 32 -6.22 24.54 -7.72
CA GLY A 32 -7.68 24.58 -7.56
C GLY A 32 -8.40 23.36 -8.13
N ARG A 33 -7.69 22.33 -8.61
CA ARG A 33 -8.32 21.06 -9.01
C ARG A 33 -8.61 20.23 -7.78
N ARG A 34 -9.75 19.56 -7.78
CA ARG A 34 -10.17 18.63 -6.73
C ARG A 34 -9.71 17.22 -7.05
N VAL A 35 -8.95 16.62 -6.14
CA VAL A 35 -8.46 15.24 -6.25
C VAL A 35 -8.97 14.44 -5.07
N LEU A 36 -9.70 13.36 -5.33
CA LEU A 36 -10.21 12.46 -4.30
C LEU A 36 -9.45 11.13 -4.35
N ASN A 37 -8.78 10.76 -3.28
CA ASN A 37 -8.19 9.43 -3.11
C ASN A 37 -9.16 8.56 -2.32
N VAL A 38 -9.41 7.32 -2.75
CA VAL A 38 -10.25 6.36 -2.03
C VAL A 38 -9.52 5.05 -1.82
N SER A 39 -9.24 4.71 -0.56
CA SER A 39 -8.59 3.47 -0.16
C SER A 39 -9.52 2.59 0.69
N VAL A 40 -9.05 1.40 1.08
CA VAL A 40 -9.78 0.55 2.03
C VAL A 40 -9.77 1.19 3.43
N SER A 41 -8.59 1.45 3.99
CA SER A 41 -8.40 1.99 5.35
C SER A 41 -7.41 3.15 5.37
N ARG A 42 -7.45 3.96 6.45
CA ARG A 42 -6.47 5.02 6.76
C ARG A 42 -5.37 4.56 7.71
N GLU A 43 -5.57 3.43 8.38
CA GLU A 43 -4.73 3.04 9.52
C GLU A 43 -3.62 2.06 9.12
N VAL A 44 -3.88 1.22 8.12
CA VAL A 44 -3.05 0.05 7.84
C VAL A 44 -2.56 0.02 6.39
N GLY A 45 -1.30 -0.36 6.22
CA GLY A 45 -0.71 -0.71 4.93
C GLY A 45 0.04 0.41 4.21
N GLY A 46 0.81 0.02 3.18
CA GLY A 46 1.65 0.96 2.42
C GLY A 46 0.89 2.07 1.71
N VAL A 47 -0.39 1.85 1.37
CA VAL A 47 -1.24 2.89 0.75
C VAL A 47 -1.53 4.02 1.75
N ALA A 48 -1.88 3.68 2.99
CA ALA A 48 -2.12 4.67 4.03
C ALA A 48 -0.86 5.51 4.31
N GLU A 49 0.30 4.86 4.39
CA GLU A 49 1.59 5.56 4.56
C GLU A 49 1.88 6.54 3.43
N ILE A 50 1.59 6.17 2.18
CA ILE A 50 1.78 7.06 1.02
C ILE A 50 0.81 8.25 1.09
N LEU A 51 -0.47 8.00 1.34
CA LEU A 51 -1.50 9.04 1.31
C LEU A 51 -1.40 10.01 2.48
N ASP A 52 -0.93 9.55 3.66
CA ASP A 52 -0.71 10.40 4.83
C ASP A 52 0.33 11.51 4.56
N GLY A 53 1.37 11.21 3.77
CA GLY A 53 2.33 12.21 3.31
C GLY A 53 1.90 12.96 2.05
N LEU A 54 1.32 12.26 1.07
CA LEU A 54 1.02 12.84 -0.26
C LEU A 54 -0.12 13.84 -0.23
N VAL A 55 -1.20 13.57 0.51
CA VAL A 55 -2.39 14.44 0.53
C VAL A 55 -2.05 15.83 1.07
N PRO A 56 -1.36 15.99 2.23
CA PRO A 56 -0.93 17.31 2.69
C PRO A 56 -0.01 18.04 1.72
N LEU A 57 0.86 17.33 0.98
CA LEU A 57 1.74 17.95 -0.02
C LEU A 57 0.97 18.45 -1.25
N LEU A 58 -0.07 17.74 -1.67
CA LEU A 58 -1.00 18.22 -2.70
C LEU A 58 -1.75 19.47 -2.24
N GLU A 59 -2.25 19.48 -1.00
CA GLU A 59 -2.89 20.65 -0.39
C GLU A 59 -1.93 21.85 -0.32
N GLU A 60 -0.67 21.64 0.07
CA GLU A 60 0.36 22.69 0.19
C GLU A 60 0.62 23.40 -1.13
N VAL A 61 0.56 22.69 -2.26
CA VAL A 61 0.75 23.29 -3.59
C VAL A 61 -0.54 23.83 -4.22
N GLY A 62 -1.66 23.79 -3.49
CA GLY A 62 -2.94 24.37 -3.89
C GLY A 62 -3.86 23.43 -4.69
N VAL A 63 -3.68 22.12 -4.57
CA VAL A 63 -4.65 21.12 -5.04
C VAL A 63 -5.66 20.87 -3.92
N GLU A 64 -6.95 20.85 -4.24
CA GLU A 64 -8.00 20.50 -3.28
C GLU A 64 -8.05 18.98 -3.12
N SER A 65 -7.15 18.43 -2.30
CA SER A 65 -7.00 16.98 -2.12
C SER A 65 -7.80 16.47 -0.93
N ALA A 66 -8.57 15.40 -1.14
CA ALA A 66 -9.26 14.67 -0.09
C ALA A 66 -8.85 13.18 -0.12
N TRP A 67 -9.08 12.50 1.00
CA TRP A 67 -8.88 11.07 1.15
C TRP A 67 -10.07 10.47 1.88
N GLU A 68 -10.80 9.56 1.24
CA GLU A 68 -11.91 8.82 1.86
C GLU A 68 -11.58 7.33 1.97
N THR A 69 -12.25 6.65 2.90
CA THR A 69 -12.12 5.20 3.07
C THR A 69 -13.42 4.47 2.88
N LEU A 70 -13.29 3.24 2.42
CA LEU A 70 -14.40 2.30 2.44
C LEU A 70 -14.66 1.75 3.85
N ASP A 71 -13.59 1.50 4.61
CA ASP A 71 -13.68 0.81 5.90
C ASP A 71 -13.86 1.80 7.05
N GLY A 72 -15.07 2.33 7.18
CA GLY A 72 -15.43 3.22 8.30
C GLY A 72 -15.68 2.48 9.61
N ASP A 73 -15.94 1.17 9.55
CA ASP A 73 -16.39 0.34 10.69
C ASP A 73 -15.55 -0.95 10.90
N GLY A 74 -14.50 -1.18 10.12
CA GLY A 74 -13.60 -2.34 10.23
C GLY A 74 -14.09 -3.60 9.51
N SER A 75 -15.24 -3.54 8.83
CA SER A 75 -15.84 -4.70 8.15
C SER A 75 -15.21 -5.04 6.79
N ALA A 76 -14.42 -4.13 6.21
CA ALA A 76 -13.88 -4.28 4.86
C ALA A 76 -12.60 -5.15 4.80
N ALA A 77 -11.82 -5.15 5.89
CA ALA A 77 -10.48 -5.73 5.90
C ALA A 77 -10.41 -7.20 5.48
N PRO A 78 -11.30 -8.11 5.97
CA PRO A 78 -11.24 -9.52 5.56
C PRO A 78 -11.53 -9.73 4.07
N LEU A 79 -12.50 -8.99 3.53
CA LEU A 79 -12.85 -9.08 2.10
C LEU A 79 -11.73 -8.52 1.22
N ALA A 80 -11.15 -7.38 1.62
CA ALA A 80 -10.01 -6.79 0.92
C ALA A 80 -8.80 -7.73 0.92
N ALA A 81 -8.45 -8.31 2.07
CA ALA A 81 -7.34 -9.25 2.22
C ALA A 81 -7.53 -10.49 1.31
N ARG A 82 -8.73 -11.06 1.30
CA ARG A 82 -9.07 -12.22 0.45
C ARG A 82 -8.90 -11.90 -1.04
N LEU A 83 -9.39 -10.74 -1.48
CA LEU A 83 -9.23 -10.32 -2.86
C LEU A 83 -7.76 -10.05 -3.22
N HIS A 84 -7.00 -9.44 -2.32
CA HIS A 84 -5.56 -9.21 -2.51
C HIS A 84 -4.82 -10.53 -2.68
N HIS A 85 -5.06 -11.51 -1.80
CA HIS A 85 -4.44 -12.82 -1.88
C HIS A 85 -4.74 -13.50 -3.23
N ALA A 86 -6.02 -13.53 -3.64
CA ALA A 86 -6.43 -14.10 -4.91
C ALA A 86 -5.80 -13.38 -6.12
N LEU A 87 -5.71 -12.05 -6.09
CA LEU A 87 -5.14 -11.25 -7.17
C LEU A 87 -3.62 -11.35 -7.26
N GLN A 88 -2.94 -11.68 -6.15
CA GLN A 88 -1.51 -11.95 -6.13
C GLN A 88 -1.15 -13.41 -6.44
N GLY A 89 -2.12 -14.21 -6.89
CA GLY A 89 -1.92 -15.58 -7.35
C GLY A 89 -2.17 -16.66 -6.29
N GLY A 90 -2.64 -16.27 -5.11
CA GLY A 90 -3.09 -17.20 -4.08
C GLY A 90 -4.33 -18.00 -4.49
N GLU A 91 -4.46 -19.19 -3.93
CA GLU A 91 -5.64 -20.03 -4.11
C GLU A 91 -6.75 -19.65 -3.12
N GLU A 92 -7.69 -18.82 -3.57
CA GLU A 92 -8.81 -18.37 -2.76
C GLU A 92 -10.14 -18.95 -3.22
N ARG A 93 -10.99 -19.30 -2.25
CA ARG A 93 -12.39 -19.65 -2.53
C ARG A 93 -13.19 -18.37 -2.66
N LEU A 94 -13.55 -18.01 -3.89
CA LEU A 94 -14.39 -16.85 -4.19
C LEU A 94 -15.77 -17.30 -4.66
N PRO A 95 -16.63 -17.88 -3.80
CA PRO A 95 -17.99 -18.24 -4.20
C PRO A 95 -18.83 -16.97 -4.45
N GLU A 96 -20.04 -17.13 -4.97
CA GLU A 96 -20.86 -15.98 -5.40
C GLU A 96 -21.15 -15.03 -4.24
N GLU A 97 -21.36 -15.56 -3.04
CA GLU A 97 -21.66 -14.79 -1.83
C GLU A 97 -20.54 -13.79 -1.49
N VAL A 98 -19.28 -14.12 -1.78
CA VAL A 98 -18.14 -13.19 -1.56
C VAL A 98 -18.14 -12.07 -2.60
N LEU A 99 -18.52 -12.37 -3.84
CA LEU A 99 -18.63 -11.37 -4.91
C LEU A 99 -19.84 -10.45 -4.66
N GLU A 100 -20.94 -11.00 -4.15
CA GLU A 100 -22.11 -10.25 -3.68
C GLU A 100 -21.77 -9.35 -2.49
N GLN A 101 -20.94 -9.82 -1.54
CA GLN A 101 -20.44 -8.98 -0.45
C GLN A 101 -19.64 -7.79 -0.98
N PHE A 102 -18.75 -7.99 -1.96
CA PHE A 102 -18.05 -6.88 -2.63
C PHE A 102 -19.02 -5.87 -3.23
N LEU A 103 -20.03 -6.34 -3.95
CA LEU A 103 -21.04 -5.50 -4.59
C LEU A 103 -21.87 -4.72 -3.56
N ALA A 104 -22.36 -5.40 -2.52
CA ALA A 104 -23.16 -4.80 -1.47
C ALA A 104 -22.36 -3.74 -0.71
N PHE A 105 -21.11 -4.05 -0.38
CA PHE A 105 -20.22 -3.17 0.34
C PHE A 105 -19.87 -1.91 -0.46
N THR A 106 -19.45 -2.06 -1.72
CA THR A 106 -19.13 -0.91 -2.59
C THR A 106 -20.35 -0.03 -2.88
N ARG A 107 -21.53 -0.62 -3.08
CA ARG A 107 -22.79 0.15 -3.23
C ARG A 107 -23.17 0.91 -1.97
N ALA A 108 -23.10 0.27 -0.81
CA ALA A 108 -23.44 0.91 0.46
C ALA A 108 -22.51 2.10 0.74
N ARG A 109 -21.20 1.94 0.50
CA ARG A 109 -20.24 3.03 0.66
C ARG A 109 -20.45 4.15 -0.36
N ALA A 110 -20.67 3.82 -1.63
CA ALA A 110 -20.95 4.81 -2.66
C ALA A 110 -22.16 5.70 -2.34
N ALA A 111 -23.18 5.19 -1.65
CA ALA A 111 -24.35 5.96 -1.23
C ALA A 111 -24.06 7.02 -0.15
N THR A 112 -22.91 6.92 0.53
CA THR A 112 -22.54 7.80 1.65
C THR A 112 -21.36 8.71 1.34
N LEU A 113 -20.57 8.39 0.31
CA LEU A 113 -19.37 9.13 -0.06
C LEU A 113 -19.69 10.22 -1.08
N GLU A 114 -19.09 11.39 -0.91
CA GLU A 114 -19.11 12.44 -1.92
C GLU A 114 -18.02 12.17 -2.97
N LEU A 115 -18.42 11.59 -4.09
CA LEU A 115 -17.50 11.10 -5.13
C LEU A 115 -17.20 12.12 -6.24
N ALA A 116 -17.78 13.34 -6.20
CA ALA A 116 -17.51 14.36 -7.21
C ALA A 116 -16.12 15.02 -7.00
N ALA A 117 -15.27 14.94 -8.02
CA ALA A 117 -13.96 15.58 -8.06
C ALA A 117 -13.51 15.74 -9.52
N ASP A 118 -12.53 16.61 -9.81
CA ASP A 118 -11.91 16.65 -11.14
C ASP A 118 -11.20 15.33 -11.46
N MET A 119 -10.62 14.70 -10.43
CA MET A 119 -10.00 13.38 -10.51
C MET A 119 -10.29 12.52 -9.28
N VAL A 120 -10.69 11.27 -9.47
CA VAL A 120 -10.86 10.26 -8.41
C VAL A 120 -9.85 9.13 -8.62
N LEU A 121 -9.04 8.86 -7.61
CA LEU A 121 -8.10 7.73 -7.58
C LEU A 121 -8.63 6.67 -6.61
N THR A 122 -8.95 5.49 -7.14
CA THR A 122 -9.29 4.33 -6.30
C THR A 122 -8.06 3.44 -6.14
N HIS A 123 -7.73 3.08 -4.89
CA HIS A 123 -6.54 2.31 -4.58
C HIS A 123 -6.87 0.84 -4.35
N ASP A 124 -6.24 -0.05 -5.11
CA ASP A 124 -6.38 -1.51 -5.06
C ASP A 124 -7.79 -2.04 -5.41
N ALA A 125 -8.11 -3.26 -4.98
CA ALA A 125 -9.20 -4.05 -5.54
C ALA A 125 -10.59 -3.61 -5.05
N LEU A 126 -10.76 -3.42 -3.74
CA LEU A 126 -12.08 -3.17 -3.16
C LEU A 126 -12.66 -1.80 -3.57
N PRO A 127 -11.91 -0.67 -3.52
CA PRO A 127 -12.37 0.62 -4.04
C PRO A 127 -12.63 0.64 -5.55
N ALA A 128 -12.08 -0.30 -6.32
CA ALA A 128 -12.30 -0.34 -7.77
C ALA A 128 -13.79 -0.42 -8.15
N GLY A 129 -14.61 -1.08 -7.31
CA GLY A 129 -16.05 -1.24 -7.54
C GLY A 129 -16.86 0.05 -7.43
N LEU A 130 -16.33 1.11 -6.82
CA LEU A 130 -17.02 2.41 -6.71
C LEU A 130 -17.27 3.07 -8.06
N VAL A 131 -16.56 2.64 -9.12
CA VAL A 131 -16.75 3.14 -10.49
C VAL A 131 -18.18 2.99 -11.01
N GLU A 132 -18.97 2.04 -10.47
CA GLU A 132 -20.38 1.88 -10.82
C GLU A 132 -21.25 3.06 -10.40
N ALA A 133 -20.82 3.81 -9.37
CA ALA A 133 -21.52 4.97 -8.84
C ALA A 133 -20.84 6.28 -9.26
N ARG A 134 -19.97 6.26 -10.27
CA ARG A 134 -19.23 7.45 -10.70
C ARG A 134 -20.18 8.55 -11.19
N PRO A 135 -19.94 9.82 -10.80
CA PRO A 135 -20.62 10.96 -11.41
C PRO A 135 -20.35 11.05 -12.92
N GLN A 136 -21.17 11.86 -13.61
CA GLN A 136 -21.00 12.07 -15.06
C GLN A 136 -19.72 12.83 -15.41
N GLU A 137 -19.24 13.68 -14.50
CA GLU A 137 -18.05 14.50 -14.64
C GLU A 137 -16.91 13.98 -13.74
N GLY A 138 -15.67 14.28 -14.11
CA GLY A 138 -14.47 13.85 -13.39
C GLY A 138 -13.79 12.62 -14.01
N ALA A 139 -12.46 12.60 -13.97
CA ALA A 139 -11.66 11.47 -14.46
C ALA A 139 -11.40 10.46 -13.34
N TRP A 140 -11.60 9.17 -13.60
CA TRP A 140 -11.35 8.09 -12.65
C TRP A 140 -10.10 7.32 -13.05
N VAL A 141 -9.17 7.17 -12.10
CA VAL A 141 -7.93 6.41 -12.28
C VAL A 141 -7.89 5.27 -11.26
N TRP A 142 -7.71 4.05 -11.74
CA TRP A 142 -7.49 2.91 -10.87
C TRP A 142 -5.99 2.78 -10.54
N ARG A 143 -5.61 2.98 -9.28
CA ARG A 143 -4.24 2.80 -8.80
C ARG A 143 -4.07 1.42 -8.19
N CYS A 144 -3.42 0.51 -8.91
CA CYS A 144 -3.11 -0.83 -8.45
C CYS A 144 -1.71 -0.87 -7.83
N HIS A 145 -1.63 -1.22 -6.54
CA HIS A 145 -0.36 -1.42 -5.82
C HIS A 145 0.03 -2.90 -5.72
N LEU A 146 -0.86 -3.81 -6.10
CA LEU A 146 -0.65 -5.25 -6.11
C LEU A 146 0.16 -5.72 -7.33
N ASP A 147 0.81 -6.87 -7.16
CA ASP A 147 1.25 -7.68 -8.31
C ASP A 147 0.06 -8.47 -8.84
N VAL A 148 -0.45 -8.10 -10.02
CA VAL A 148 -1.52 -8.82 -10.71
C VAL A 148 -1.02 -9.52 -11.97
N SER A 149 0.26 -9.88 -12.03
CA SER A 149 0.86 -10.57 -13.18
C SER A 149 0.31 -11.99 -13.38
N HIS A 150 0.05 -12.69 -12.27
CA HIS A 150 -0.46 -14.07 -12.26
C HIS A 150 -1.63 -14.22 -11.28
N PRO A 151 -2.75 -13.49 -11.50
CA PRO A 151 -3.86 -13.49 -10.56
C PRO A 151 -4.68 -14.77 -10.72
N GLN A 152 -5.36 -15.20 -9.65
CA GLN A 152 -6.39 -16.22 -9.75
C GLN A 152 -7.45 -15.76 -10.76
N ARG A 153 -7.70 -16.59 -11.78
CA ARG A 153 -8.53 -16.23 -12.94
C ARG A 153 -9.91 -15.70 -12.57
N ARG A 154 -10.58 -16.29 -11.56
CA ARG A 154 -11.91 -15.86 -11.11
C ARG A 154 -11.88 -14.45 -10.53
N ALA A 155 -10.93 -14.16 -9.65
CA ALA A 155 -10.74 -12.84 -9.03
C ALA A 155 -10.50 -11.77 -10.10
N TRP A 156 -9.57 -12.03 -11.03
CA TRP A 156 -9.25 -11.09 -12.09
C TRP A 156 -10.40 -10.89 -13.06
N THR A 157 -11.08 -11.96 -13.47
CA THR A 157 -12.23 -11.87 -14.38
C THR A 157 -13.36 -11.03 -13.76
N PHE A 158 -13.55 -11.13 -12.45
CA PHE A 158 -14.50 -10.29 -11.71
C PHE A 158 -14.03 -8.83 -11.64
N LEU A 159 -12.83 -8.57 -11.11
CA LEU A 159 -12.33 -7.20 -10.91
C LEU A 159 -12.19 -6.43 -12.22
N ARG A 160 -11.76 -7.10 -13.29
CA ARG A 160 -11.56 -6.50 -14.62
C ARG A 160 -12.83 -5.85 -15.16
N GLN A 161 -14.02 -6.31 -14.78
CA GLN A 161 -15.32 -5.74 -15.19
C GLN A 161 -15.45 -4.27 -14.79
N TYR A 162 -14.86 -3.91 -13.64
CA TYR A 162 -14.87 -2.57 -13.08
C TYR A 162 -13.70 -1.77 -13.61
N VAL A 163 -12.49 -2.34 -13.57
CA VAL A 163 -11.25 -1.64 -13.96
C VAL A 163 -11.32 -1.11 -15.39
N VAL A 164 -11.92 -1.84 -16.34
CA VAL A 164 -12.02 -1.38 -17.74
C VAL A 164 -12.94 -0.17 -17.93
N LYS A 165 -13.70 0.23 -16.90
CA LYS A 165 -14.57 1.41 -16.93
C LYS A 165 -13.85 2.71 -16.54
N TYR A 166 -12.62 2.61 -16.04
CA TYR A 166 -11.79 3.77 -15.67
C TYR A 166 -11.19 4.46 -16.90
N GLU A 167 -10.87 5.74 -16.79
CA GLU A 167 -10.16 6.49 -17.83
C GLU A 167 -8.69 6.05 -17.96
N ALA A 168 -8.09 5.57 -16.87
CA ALA A 168 -6.75 5.00 -16.87
C ALA A 168 -6.52 4.06 -15.68
N ALA A 169 -5.48 3.24 -15.79
CA ALA A 169 -4.91 2.49 -14.68
C ALA A 169 -3.46 2.93 -14.41
N ALA A 170 -3.04 2.88 -13.16
CA ALA A 170 -1.67 3.17 -12.74
C ALA A 170 -1.09 1.99 -11.95
N PHE A 171 0.09 1.52 -12.34
CA PHE A 171 0.80 0.40 -11.69
C PHE A 171 2.17 0.82 -11.16
N SER A 172 2.68 0.06 -10.20
CA SER A 172 4.02 0.25 -9.63
C SER A 172 5.14 -0.19 -10.57
N LEU A 173 4.93 -1.30 -11.29
CA LEU A 173 5.90 -1.90 -12.21
C LEU A 173 5.18 -2.47 -13.44
N PRO A 174 5.79 -2.43 -14.63
CA PRO A 174 5.21 -3.06 -15.82
C PRO A 174 4.98 -4.56 -15.66
N ALA A 175 5.88 -5.24 -14.93
CA ALA A 175 5.79 -6.66 -14.68
C ALA A 175 4.55 -7.07 -13.86
N PHE A 176 3.96 -6.14 -13.10
CA PHE A 176 2.79 -6.39 -12.26
C PHE A 176 1.47 -6.25 -13.01
N ALA A 177 1.49 -5.68 -14.22
CA ALA A 177 0.28 -5.27 -14.92
C ALA A 177 -0.29 -6.37 -15.82
N GLN A 178 -1.62 -6.48 -15.83
CA GLN A 178 -2.36 -7.19 -16.88
C GLN A 178 -2.63 -6.27 -18.06
N ARG A 179 -2.78 -6.85 -19.26
CA ARG A 179 -3.20 -6.05 -20.42
C ARG A 179 -4.64 -5.56 -20.26
N LEU A 180 -4.80 -4.24 -20.24
CA LEU A 180 -6.09 -3.55 -20.19
C LEU A 180 -6.38 -2.80 -21.50
N PRO A 181 -7.66 -2.61 -21.87
CA PRO A 181 -8.06 -1.82 -23.04
C PRO A 181 -8.02 -0.31 -22.79
N ILE A 182 -7.68 0.11 -21.57
CA ILE A 182 -7.54 1.51 -21.15
C ILE A 182 -6.06 1.90 -21.05
N PRO A 183 -5.72 3.20 -21.12
CA PRO A 183 -4.38 3.69 -20.87
C PRO A 183 -3.80 3.18 -19.54
N GLN A 184 -2.52 2.81 -19.55
CA GLN A 184 -1.81 2.32 -18.37
C GLN A 184 -0.57 3.19 -18.12
N PHE A 185 -0.47 3.75 -16.93
CA PHE A 185 0.65 4.58 -16.47
C PHE A 185 1.50 3.84 -15.45
N MET A 186 2.79 4.15 -15.44
CA MET A 186 3.72 3.60 -14.46
C MET A 186 4.11 4.70 -13.49
N ILE A 187 3.80 4.48 -12.21
CA ILE A 187 4.17 5.36 -11.11
C ILE A 187 4.83 4.47 -10.06
N TYR A 188 6.15 4.55 -9.95
CA TYR A 188 6.90 3.76 -8.98
C TYR A 188 6.47 4.08 -7.54
N PRO A 189 6.51 3.09 -6.64
CA PRO A 189 6.32 3.37 -5.22
C PRO A 189 7.44 4.29 -4.72
N ALA A 190 7.13 5.10 -3.71
CA ALA A 190 8.06 6.01 -3.09
C ALA A 190 8.08 5.80 -1.57
N ILE A 191 9.17 6.23 -0.95
CA ILE A 191 9.27 6.37 0.50
C ILE A 191 9.28 7.86 0.84
N ASP A 192 8.71 8.22 1.99
CA ASP A 192 8.93 9.54 2.56
C ASP A 192 10.22 9.52 3.39
N PRO A 193 11.31 10.17 2.96
CA PRO A 193 12.59 10.16 3.68
C PRO A 193 12.55 10.86 5.04
N LEU A 194 11.50 11.64 5.33
CA LEU A 194 11.35 12.37 6.58
C LEU A 194 10.38 11.69 7.55
N SER A 195 9.68 10.64 7.12
CA SER A 195 8.78 9.89 7.98
C SER A 195 9.52 9.17 9.09
N ASP A 196 8.82 8.83 10.18
CA ASP A 196 9.40 8.10 11.31
C ASP A 196 10.07 6.78 10.90
N LYS A 197 9.58 6.15 9.83
CA LYS A 197 10.13 4.89 9.31
C LYS A 197 11.48 5.07 8.62
N ASN A 198 11.69 6.18 7.92
CA ASN A 198 12.83 6.33 7.00
C ASN A 198 13.83 7.42 7.41
N ARG A 199 13.47 8.30 8.36
CA ARG A 199 14.36 9.37 8.82
C ARG A 199 15.62 8.79 9.44
N GLU A 200 16.71 9.55 9.30
CA GLU A 200 17.97 9.18 9.92
C GLU A 200 17.87 9.25 11.45
N LEU A 201 18.30 8.18 12.11
CA LEU A 201 18.33 8.08 13.57
C LEU A 201 19.76 8.27 14.09
N PRO A 202 19.98 9.06 15.15
CA PRO A 202 21.29 9.13 15.79
C PRO A 202 21.73 7.76 16.30
N ALA A 203 23.04 7.45 16.22
CA ALA A 203 23.59 6.15 16.63
C ALA A 203 23.13 5.71 18.03
N ARG A 204 23.14 6.63 19.01
CA ARG A 204 22.66 6.38 20.39
C ARG A 204 21.21 5.90 20.47
N ALA A 205 20.34 6.36 19.56
CA ALA A 205 18.94 5.96 19.53
C ALA A 205 18.81 4.56 18.94
N VAL A 206 19.57 4.27 17.88
CA VAL A 206 19.67 2.93 17.29
C VAL A 206 20.17 1.93 18.33
N ASP A 207 21.24 2.27 19.06
CA ASP A 207 21.82 1.40 20.10
C ASP A 207 20.81 1.12 21.22
N GLY A 208 20.14 2.15 21.73
CA GLY A 208 19.11 1.99 22.77
C GLY A 208 17.91 1.17 22.30
N ILE A 209 17.51 1.26 21.03
CA ILE A 209 16.45 0.42 20.45
C ILE A 209 16.91 -1.04 20.37
N CYS A 210 18.11 -1.30 19.85
CA CYS A 210 18.67 -2.64 19.75
C CYS A 210 18.84 -3.30 21.11
N GLU A 211 19.34 -2.57 22.12
CA GLU A 211 19.49 -3.06 23.49
C GLU A 211 18.12 -3.42 24.09
N ARG A 212 17.13 -2.52 23.99
CA ARG A 212 15.77 -2.76 24.49
C ARG A 212 15.09 -3.96 23.83
N LEU A 213 15.36 -4.22 22.55
CA LEU A 213 14.84 -5.36 21.82
C LEU A 213 15.68 -6.63 21.99
N GLY A 214 16.78 -6.57 22.73
CA GLY A 214 17.67 -7.73 22.93
C GLY A 214 18.39 -8.17 21.66
N VAL A 215 18.66 -7.24 20.73
CA VAL A 215 19.35 -7.50 19.45
C VAL A 215 20.82 -7.09 19.58
N PRO A 216 21.76 -8.04 19.76
CA PRO A 216 23.17 -7.70 19.91
C PRO A 216 23.76 -7.24 18.56
N ARG A 217 24.57 -6.17 18.60
CA ARG A 217 25.23 -5.58 17.41
C ARG A 217 26.71 -5.96 17.27
N ASP A 218 27.12 -7.03 17.94
CA ASP A 218 28.49 -7.57 17.96
C ASP A 218 28.88 -8.30 16.67
N LYS A 219 27.90 -8.59 15.80
CA LYS A 219 28.06 -9.37 14.57
C LYS A 219 27.25 -8.75 13.42
N PRO A 220 27.59 -9.04 12.16
CA PRO A 220 26.74 -8.68 11.02
C PRO A 220 25.30 -9.19 11.19
N ILE A 221 24.33 -8.33 10.88
CA ILE A 221 22.90 -8.64 10.99
C ILE A 221 22.33 -8.81 9.57
N LEU A 222 21.69 -9.94 9.34
CA LEU A 222 20.75 -10.15 8.25
C LEU A 222 19.36 -9.78 8.77
N LEU A 223 18.66 -8.91 8.05
CA LEU A 223 17.38 -8.36 8.48
C LEU A 223 16.33 -8.60 7.40
N GLN A 224 15.19 -9.17 7.79
CA GLN A 224 13.96 -9.15 6.99
C GLN A 224 12.91 -8.35 7.76
N VAL A 225 12.31 -7.35 7.10
CA VAL A 225 11.16 -6.60 7.64
C VAL A 225 9.96 -6.86 6.75
N GLY A 226 8.87 -7.37 7.33
CA GLY A 226 7.64 -7.62 6.60
C GLY A 226 6.62 -8.40 7.42
N ARG A 227 5.36 -8.39 6.98
CA ARG A 227 4.34 -9.27 7.54
C ARG A 227 4.76 -10.72 7.34
N PHE A 228 4.38 -11.58 8.29
CA PHE A 228 4.57 -13.01 8.14
C PHE A 228 3.42 -13.54 7.29
N ASP A 229 3.61 -13.45 5.98
CA ASP A 229 2.76 -14.06 4.98
C ASP A 229 3.61 -14.98 4.09
N ARG A 230 2.97 -15.95 3.43
CA ARG A 230 3.68 -16.94 2.60
C ARG A 230 4.43 -16.29 1.44
N PHE A 231 3.99 -15.14 0.94
CA PHE A 231 4.69 -14.42 -0.13
C PHE A 231 5.99 -13.76 0.34
N LYS A 232 6.13 -13.48 1.63
CA LYS A 232 7.41 -13.01 2.21
C LYS A 232 8.35 -14.14 2.58
N ASP A 233 7.86 -15.37 2.62
CA ASP A 233 8.63 -16.59 2.88
C ASP A 233 9.66 -16.46 4.04
N PRO A 234 9.20 -16.12 5.27
CA PRO A 234 10.12 -15.98 6.40
C PRO A 234 10.82 -17.31 6.76
N LEU A 235 10.19 -18.46 6.47
CA LEU A 235 10.80 -19.78 6.69
C LEU A 235 11.95 -20.04 5.71
N GLY A 236 11.78 -19.72 4.43
CA GLY A 236 12.87 -19.79 3.46
C GLY A 236 14.03 -18.87 3.82
N VAL A 237 13.76 -17.70 4.43
CA VAL A 237 14.81 -16.82 4.97
C VAL A 237 15.59 -17.48 6.12
N ILE A 238 14.92 -18.21 7.00
CA ILE A 238 15.58 -18.99 8.07
C ILE A 238 16.48 -20.07 7.44
N GLU A 239 15.99 -20.80 6.43
CA GLU A 239 16.80 -21.81 5.72
C GLU A 239 18.02 -21.19 5.05
N ALA A 240 17.85 -20.06 4.35
CA ALA A 240 18.94 -19.33 3.74
C ALA A 240 19.97 -18.88 4.78
N TYR A 241 19.52 -18.36 5.92
CA TYR A 241 20.39 -18.00 7.04
C TYR A 241 21.18 -19.20 7.58
N ARG A 242 20.55 -20.38 7.74
CA ARG A 242 21.24 -21.60 8.21
C ARG A 242 22.38 -22.01 7.28
N LEU A 243 22.24 -21.78 5.97
CA LEU A 243 23.31 -22.02 5.00
C LEU A 243 24.45 -21.01 5.17
N VAL A 244 24.13 -19.71 5.26
CA VAL A 244 25.12 -18.63 5.43
C VAL A 244 25.89 -18.78 6.75
N LYS A 245 25.21 -19.16 7.83
CA LYS A 245 25.79 -19.29 9.17
C LYS A 245 26.89 -20.34 9.28
N ARG A 246 26.94 -21.33 8.36
CA ARG A 246 28.01 -22.33 8.30
C ARG A 246 29.38 -21.72 7.96
N GLN A 247 29.40 -20.60 7.25
CA GLN A 247 30.62 -19.96 6.76
C GLN A 247 30.84 -18.56 7.36
N HIS A 248 29.78 -17.89 7.80
CA HIS A 248 29.84 -16.53 8.32
C HIS A 248 29.22 -16.43 9.71
N ASP A 249 29.93 -15.80 10.65
CA ASP A 249 29.41 -15.56 11.99
C ASP A 249 28.49 -14.32 12.01
N CYS A 250 27.21 -14.51 11.68
CA CYS A 250 26.20 -13.45 11.61
C CYS A 250 24.97 -13.76 12.48
N ARG A 251 24.03 -12.81 12.55
CA ARG A 251 22.72 -12.94 13.21
C ARG A 251 21.60 -12.75 12.19
N LEU A 252 20.48 -13.43 12.38
CA LEU A 252 19.23 -13.17 11.66
C LEU A 252 18.26 -12.42 12.59
N VAL A 253 17.65 -11.36 12.08
CA VAL A 253 16.56 -10.63 12.74
C VAL A 253 15.38 -10.62 11.78
N LEU A 254 14.26 -11.21 12.20
CA LEU A 254 12.99 -11.17 11.49
C LEU A 254 12.08 -10.19 12.22
N VAL A 255 11.74 -9.08 11.57
CA VAL A 255 10.85 -8.03 12.11
C VAL A 255 9.53 -8.12 11.38
N GLY A 256 8.52 -8.60 12.11
CA GLY A 256 7.19 -8.86 11.57
C GLY A 256 6.29 -9.48 12.62
N GLY A 257 5.19 -10.05 12.14
CA GLY A 257 4.18 -10.72 12.94
C GLY A 257 2.80 -10.58 12.28
N ALA A 258 1.84 -11.36 12.74
CA ALA A 258 0.45 -11.16 12.34
C ALA A 258 0.00 -9.75 12.78
N GLU A 259 -0.51 -8.95 11.85
CA GLU A 259 -1.59 -8.04 12.24
C GLU A 259 -2.70 -8.95 12.77
N SER A 260 -3.29 -8.63 13.93
CA SER A 260 -4.09 -9.53 14.78
C SER A 260 -5.26 -10.24 14.11
N ASP A 261 -5.54 -9.93 12.84
CA ASP A 261 -6.79 -10.22 12.16
C ASP A 261 -6.61 -11.16 10.94
N ASP A 262 -5.38 -11.62 10.66
CA ASP A 262 -5.09 -12.63 9.64
C ASP A 262 -4.73 -14.00 10.27
N PRO A 263 -5.67 -14.98 10.29
CA PRO A 263 -5.42 -16.31 10.86
C PRO A 263 -4.20 -17.02 10.26
N GLU A 264 -3.93 -16.82 8.96
CA GLU A 264 -2.79 -17.45 8.30
C GLU A 264 -1.47 -16.85 8.79
N GLY A 265 -1.44 -15.53 9.01
CA GLY A 265 -0.29 -14.84 9.58
C GLY A 265 0.00 -15.26 11.02
N VAL A 266 -1.02 -15.62 11.80
CA VAL A 266 -0.85 -16.13 13.18
C VAL A 266 -0.22 -17.52 13.18
N GLU A 267 -0.71 -18.44 12.34
CA GLU A 267 -0.14 -19.79 12.20
C GLU A 267 1.31 -19.72 11.72
N LEU A 268 1.59 -18.95 10.67
CA LEU A 268 2.94 -18.77 10.15
C LEU A 268 3.87 -18.12 11.19
N SER A 269 3.36 -17.21 12.03
CA SER A 269 4.14 -16.64 13.14
C SER A 269 4.55 -17.69 14.17
N ALA A 270 3.72 -18.70 14.42
CA ALA A 270 4.08 -19.81 15.29
C ALA A 270 5.16 -20.69 14.66
N GLU A 271 5.02 -21.03 13.38
CA GLU A 271 6.02 -21.81 12.63
C GLU A 271 7.38 -21.10 12.59
N VAL A 272 7.40 -19.79 12.34
CA VAL A 272 8.63 -18.97 12.35
C VAL A 272 9.31 -19.00 13.71
N ARG A 273 8.55 -18.96 14.82
CA ARG A 273 9.10 -19.04 16.18
C ARG A 273 9.65 -20.43 16.51
N GLU A 274 9.06 -21.49 15.98
CA GLU A 274 9.57 -22.85 16.15
C GLU A 274 10.85 -23.09 15.33
N ALA A 275 10.95 -22.48 14.15
CA ALA A 275 12.09 -22.62 13.26
C ALA A 275 13.30 -21.74 13.62
N ALA A 276 13.11 -20.62 14.33
CA ALA A 276 14.16 -19.66 14.68
C ALA A 276 15.01 -20.11 15.88
#